data_AF-A0A7V6W4X6-F1
#
_entry.id   AF-A0A7V6W4X6-F1
#
_cell.length_a   1.000
_cell.length_b   1.000
_cell.length_c   1.000
_cell.angle_alpha   90.00
_cell.angle_beta   90.00
_cell.angle_gamma   90.00
#
_symmetry.space_group_name_H-M   'P 1'
#
loop_
_entity.id
_entity.type
_entity.pdbx_description
1 polymer ?
#
loop_
_entity_poly.entity_id
_entity_poly.type
_entity_poly.pdbx_seq_one_letter_code
_entity_poly.pdbx_strand_id
1 'polypeptide(L)'
;IQSLYPLQKNILDCSAAALRPGGRLIYSTCTLNPAENEGQLFTFLDDHPDFKTIDISSLLPPALLEKDSELLPSAVRGHITLRPDKHACEGFFIGVMERCVGC
;
A
#
# COMPACT_ATOMS: atom_id res chain seq x y z
N ILE A 1 10.32 -10.70 21.33
CA ILE A 1 10.40 -10.07 19.99
C ILE A 1 9.57 -8.80 20.07
N GLN A 2 10.18 -7.62 19.93
CA GLN A 2 9.43 -6.36 19.89
C GLN A 2 8.48 -6.38 18.67
N SER A 3 7.26 -5.87 18.82
CA SER A 3 6.30 -5.81 17.71
C SER A 3 6.86 -4.90 16.61
N LEU A 4 6.77 -5.32 15.35
CA LEU A 4 7.30 -4.55 14.21
C LEU A 4 6.36 -3.41 13.78
N TYR A 5 5.07 -3.53 14.12
CA TYR A 5 4.04 -2.55 13.78
C TYR A 5 4.32 -1.11 14.21
N PRO A 6 4.72 -0.82 15.47
CA PRO A 6 4.97 0.56 15.88
C PRO A 6 6.13 1.18 15.10
N LEU A 7 7.13 0.38 14.73
CA LEU A 7 8.24 0.84 13.90
C LEU A 7 7.78 1.13 12.46
N GLN A 8 6.99 0.25 11.85
CA GLN A 8 6.41 0.47 10.51
C GLN A 8 5.56 1.75 10.50
N LYS A 9 4.73 1.96 11.53
CA LYS A 9 3.94 3.18 11.69
C LYS A 9 4.81 4.43 11.75
N ASN A 10 5.83 4.43 12.61
CA ASN A 10 6.73 5.58 12.74
C ASN A 10 7.45 5.91 11.43
N ILE A 11 7.88 4.89 10.68
CA ILE A 11 8.51 5.07 9.36
C ILE A 11 7.52 5.72 8.38
N LEU A 12 6.26 5.28 8.36
CA LEU A 12 5.21 5.88 7.52
C LEU A 12 4.94 7.33 7.90
N ASP A 13 4.76 7.62 9.19
CA ASP A 13 4.50 8.97 9.69
C ASP A 13 5.64 9.94 9.33
N CYS A 14 6.91 9.51 9.52
CA CYS A 14 8.06 10.31 9.12
C CYS A 14 8.14 10.54 7.60
N SER A 15 7.81 9.51 6.81
CA SER A 15 7.83 9.60 5.34
C SER A 15 6.74 10.53 4.81
N ALA A 16 5.55 10.49 5.41
CA ALA A 16 4.42 11.34 5.06
C ALA A 16 4.73 12.83 5.27
N ALA A 17 5.39 13.17 6.39
CA ALA A 17 5.78 14.54 6.71
C ALA A 17 6.71 15.18 5.67
N ALA A 18 7.47 14.38 4.92
CA ALA A 18 8.39 14.85 3.89
C ALA A 18 7.71 15.11 2.53
N LEU A 19 6.45 14.71 2.35
CA LEU A 19 5.75 14.84 1.08
C LEU A 19 5.07 16.19 0.92
N ARG A 20 5.27 16.86 -0.21
CA ARG A 20 4.44 18.00 -0.62
C ARG A 20 3.04 17.53 -1.05
N PRO A 21 2.04 18.43 -1.11
CA PRO A 21 0.74 18.11 -1.72
C PRO A 21 0.89 17.55 -3.14
N GLY A 22 0.14 16.50 -3.45
CA GLY A 22 0.26 15.69 -4.67
C GLY A 22 1.42 14.69 -4.67
N GLY A 23 2.22 14.63 -3.60
CA GLY A 23 3.27 13.62 -3.42
C GLY A 23 2.70 12.24 -3.13
N ARG A 24 3.40 11.18 -3.57
CA ARG A 24 2.97 9.79 -3.38
C ARG A 24 3.89 9.06 -2.41
N LEU A 25 3.29 8.27 -1.54
CA LEU A 25 3.93 7.35 -0.61
C LEU A 25 3.63 5.92 -1.04
N ILE A 26 4.65 5.10 -1.21
CA ILE A 26 4.52 3.66 -1.46
C ILE A 26 4.94 2.94 -0.20
N TYR A 27 4.03 2.15 0.36
CA TYR A 27 4.28 1.25 1.47
C TYR A 27 4.37 -0.18 0.95
N SER A 28 5.42 -0.91 1.32
CA SER A 28 5.57 -2.30 0.89
C SER A 28 6.21 -3.16 1.97
N THR A 29 5.74 -4.41 2.05
CA THR A 29 6.24 -5.41 2.98
C THR A 29 6.38 -6.76 2.27
N CYS A 30 7.22 -7.65 2.80
CA CYS A 30 7.37 -9.03 2.34
C CYS A 30 6.62 -10.02 3.26
N THR A 31 5.44 -9.63 3.74
CA THR A 31 4.57 -10.45 4.60
C THR A 31 3.17 -10.52 4.03
N LEU A 32 2.49 -11.64 4.29
CA LEU A 32 1.08 -11.85 3.94
C LEU A 32 0.14 -11.52 5.12
N ASN A 33 0.68 -11.02 6.21
CA ASN A 33 -0.07 -10.71 7.43
C ASN A 33 -0.95 -9.45 7.23
N PRO A 34 -2.30 -9.58 7.25
CA PRO A 34 -3.19 -8.44 6.97
C PRO A 34 -3.03 -7.28 7.94
N ALA A 35 -2.60 -7.54 9.18
CA ALA A 35 -2.39 -6.50 10.16
C ALA A 35 -1.22 -5.58 9.75
N GLU A 36 -0.15 -6.12 9.16
CA GLU A 36 1.03 -5.36 8.72
C GLU A 36 0.80 -4.66 7.37
N ASN A 37 -0.29 -5.04 6.69
CA ASN A 37 -0.58 -4.67 5.31
C ASN A 37 -1.77 -3.70 5.26
N GLU A 38 -2.98 -4.21 5.00
CA GLU A 38 -4.20 -3.42 4.97
C GLU A 38 -4.48 -2.74 6.31
N GLY A 39 -4.21 -3.41 7.43
CA GLY A 39 -4.34 -2.83 8.76
C GLY A 39 -3.48 -1.57 8.91
N GLN A 40 -2.20 -1.66 8.58
CA GLN A 40 -1.27 -0.54 8.64
C GLN A 40 -1.65 0.58 7.67
N LEU A 41 -2.09 0.22 6.45
CA LEU A 41 -2.56 1.18 5.44
C LEU A 41 -3.80 1.95 5.93
N PHE A 42 -4.81 1.26 6.45
CA PHE A 42 -6.04 1.91 6.89
C PHE A 42 -5.85 2.72 8.17
N THR A 43 -5.04 2.24 9.12
CA THR A 43 -4.64 3.04 10.29
C THR A 43 -3.92 4.32 9.88
N PHE A 44 -3.02 4.24 8.90
CA PHE A 44 -2.35 5.44 8.39
C PHE A 44 -3.36 6.44 7.79
N LEU A 45 -4.34 5.99 7.01
CA LEU A 45 -5.33 6.88 6.41
C LEU A 45 -6.29 7.51 7.44
N ASP A 46 -6.57 6.81 8.54
CA ASP A 46 -7.34 7.37 9.66
C ASP A 46 -6.56 8.46 10.40
N ASP A 47 -5.26 8.22 10.62
CA ASP A 47 -4.36 9.17 11.30
C ASP A 47 -3.98 10.38 10.43
N HIS A 48 -3.99 10.24 9.11
CA HIS A 48 -3.55 11.25 8.14
C HIS A 48 -4.67 11.59 7.13
N PRO A 49 -5.66 12.41 7.53
CA PRO A 49 -6.81 12.74 6.68
C PRO A 49 -6.45 13.56 5.43
N ASP A 50 -5.23 14.10 5.35
CA ASP A 50 -4.70 14.74 4.14
C ASP A 50 -4.11 13.74 3.15
N PHE A 51 -4.28 12.43 3.37
CA PHE A 51 -3.90 11.36 2.44
C PHE A 51 -5.11 10.55 1.98
N LYS A 52 -5.00 9.97 0.79
CA LYS A 52 -5.95 9.01 0.23
C LYS A 52 -5.22 7.91 -0.52
N THR A 53 -5.85 6.75 -0.72
CA THR A 53 -5.37 5.81 -1.74
C THR A 53 -5.73 6.33 -3.13
N ILE A 54 -4.98 5.87 -4.13
CA ILE A 54 -5.26 6.13 -5.54
C ILE A 54 -5.46 4.81 -6.29
N ASP A 55 -6.29 4.81 -7.33
CA ASP A 55 -6.39 3.67 -8.22
C ASP A 55 -5.04 3.39 -8.88
N ILE A 56 -4.47 2.21 -8.63
CA ILE A 56 -3.19 1.77 -9.20
C ILE A 56 -3.36 0.74 -10.31
N SER A 57 -4.59 0.36 -10.69
CA SER A 57 -4.85 -0.66 -11.72
C SER A 57 -4.14 -0.34 -13.05
N SER A 58 -4.17 0.93 -13.46
CA SER A 58 -3.50 1.42 -14.67
C SER A 58 -1.97 1.52 -14.55
N LEU A 59 -1.42 1.45 -13.33
CA LEU A 59 0.02 1.49 -13.08
C LEU A 59 0.64 0.09 -13.06
N LEU A 60 -0.18 -0.95 -12.96
CA LEU A 60 0.28 -2.33 -12.95
C LEU A 60 0.61 -2.82 -14.37
N PRO A 61 1.61 -3.70 -14.54
CA PRO A 61 1.84 -4.35 -15.82
C PRO A 61 0.57 -5.08 -16.29
N PRO A 62 0.08 -4.87 -17.53
CA PRO A 62 -1.13 -5.54 -18.02
C PRO A 62 -1.05 -7.07 -17.90
N ALA A 63 0.11 -7.64 -18.20
CA ALA A 63 0.37 -9.08 -18.06
C ALA A 63 0.17 -9.62 -16.62
N LEU A 64 0.33 -8.77 -15.59
CA LEU A 64 0.06 -9.15 -14.21
C LEU A 64 -1.45 -9.30 -13.97
N LEU A 65 -2.25 -8.35 -14.46
CA LEU A 65 -3.71 -8.37 -14.33
C LEU A 65 -4.37 -9.43 -15.21
N GLU A 66 -3.79 -9.72 -16.38
CA GLU A 66 -4.22 -10.84 -17.24
C GLU A 66 -3.97 -12.20 -16.56
N LYS A 67 -2.84 -12.31 -15.85
CA LYS A 67 -2.48 -13.54 -15.12
C LYS A 67 -3.27 -13.72 -13.83
N ASP A 68 -3.59 -12.63 -13.14
CA ASP A 68 -4.38 -12.63 -11.90
C ASP A 68 -5.39 -11.47 -11.88
N SER A 69 -6.56 -11.71 -12.48
CA SER A 69 -7.65 -10.73 -12.50
C SER A 69 -8.21 -10.42 -11.11
N GLU A 70 -7.93 -11.27 -10.10
CA GLU A 70 -8.35 -11.03 -8.72
C GLU A 70 -7.59 -9.87 -8.06
N LEU A 71 -6.50 -9.38 -8.66
CA LEU A 71 -5.80 -8.19 -8.20
C LEU A 71 -6.55 -6.89 -8.52
N LEU A 72 -7.43 -6.89 -9.53
CA LEU A 72 -8.08 -5.67 -10.02
C LEU A 72 -8.93 -4.96 -8.94
N PRO A 73 -9.79 -5.65 -8.16
CA PRO A 73 -10.58 -4.98 -7.12
C PRO A 73 -9.72 -4.32 -6.04
N SER A 74 -8.60 -4.93 -5.63
CA SER A 74 -7.67 -4.31 -4.68
C SER A 74 -6.87 -3.17 -5.33
N ALA A 75 -6.45 -3.33 -6.58
CA ALA A 75 -5.68 -2.33 -7.30
C ALA A 75 -6.47 -1.02 -7.47
N VAL A 76 -7.78 -1.10 -7.74
CA VAL A 76 -8.66 0.07 -7.78
C VAL A 76 -8.77 0.76 -6.41
N ARG A 77 -8.61 0.00 -5.32
CA ARG A 77 -8.57 0.53 -3.95
C ARG A 77 -7.17 1.03 -3.54
N GLY A 78 -6.19 0.93 -4.43
CA GLY A 78 -4.83 1.46 -4.27
C GLY A 78 -3.85 0.55 -3.56
N HIS A 79 -4.12 -0.75 -3.52
CA HIS A 79 -3.16 -1.73 -3.01
C HIS A 79 -3.21 -3.06 -3.76
N ILE A 80 -2.15 -3.86 -3.66
CA ILE A 80 -2.14 -5.24 -4.16
C ILE A 80 -1.37 -6.14 -3.19
N THR A 81 -1.72 -7.42 -3.21
CA THR A 81 -0.98 -8.47 -2.51
C THR A 81 -0.54 -9.52 -3.53
N LEU A 82 0.75 -9.53 -3.83
CA LEU A 82 1.37 -10.60 -4.60
C LEU A 82 1.51 -11.81 -3.67
N ARG A 83 0.99 -12.95 -4.11
CA ARG A 83 1.10 -14.21 -3.38
C ARG A 83 2.06 -15.21 -4.05
N PRO A 84 2.81 -16.01 -3.26
CA PRO A 84 3.74 -17.00 -3.81
C PRO A 84 3.09 -18.05 -4.72
N ASP A 85 1.88 -18.49 -4.37
CA ASP A 85 1.12 -19.52 -5.11
C ASP A 85 0.74 -19.09 -6.54
N LYS A 86 0.74 -17.79 -6.81
CA LYS A 86 0.34 -17.22 -8.11
C LYS A 86 1.48 -16.50 -8.83
N HIS A 87 2.41 -15.89 -8.10
CA HIS A 87 3.28 -14.84 -8.64
C HIS A 87 4.76 -15.19 -8.70
N ALA A 88 5.17 -16.43 -8.41
CA ALA A 88 6.59 -16.85 -8.45
C ALA A 88 7.53 -15.86 -7.71
N CYS A 89 7.05 -15.34 -6.56
CA CYS A 89 7.77 -14.41 -5.69
C CYS A 89 7.52 -14.78 -4.21
N GLU A 90 8.25 -14.15 -3.29
CA GLU A 90 8.18 -14.47 -1.85
C GLU A 90 6.90 -13.99 -1.15
N GLY A 91 6.06 -13.23 -1.86
CA GLY A 91 4.84 -12.65 -1.34
C GLY A 91 5.07 -11.21 -0.88
N PHE A 92 4.33 -10.27 -1.46
CA PHE A 92 4.53 -8.83 -1.22
C PHE A 92 3.20 -8.10 -1.10
N PHE A 93 3.12 -7.19 -0.16
CA PHE A 93 2.08 -6.16 -0.14
C PHE A 93 2.64 -4.86 -0.70
N ILE A 94 1.81 -4.14 -1.47
CA ILE A 94 2.12 -2.80 -1.96
C ILE A 94 0.86 -1.96 -1.80
N GLY A 95 0.94 -0.88 -1.02
CA GLY A 95 -0.11 0.14 -0.90
C GLY A 95 0.40 1.50 -1.34
N VAL A 96 -0.41 2.24 -2.09
CA VAL A 96 -0.04 3.57 -2.60
C VAL A 96 -1.00 4.62 -2.06
N MET A 97 -0.44 5.61 -1.40
CA MET A 97 -1.15 6.76 -0.86
C MET A 97 -0.66 8.03 -1.54
N GLU A 98 -1.54 9.01 -1.70
CA GLU A 98 -1.24 10.31 -2.26
C GLU A 98 -1.67 11.39 -1.27
N ARG A 99 -0.78 12.35 -1.01
CA ARG A 99 -1.09 13.53 -0.22
C ARG A 99 -2.02 14.43 -1.04
N CYS A 100 -3.21 14.70 -0.52
CA CYS A 100 -4.20 15.54 -1.17
C CYS A 100 -3.69 16.98 -1.35
N VAL A 101 -4.16 17.63 -2.42
CA VAL A 101 -3.92 19.06 -2.66
C VAL A 101 -5.11 19.84 -2.09
N GLY A 102 -4.93 20.45 -0.92
CA GLY A 102 -5.90 21.36 -0.31
C GLY A 102 -7.19 20.69 0.16
N CYS A 103 -7.10 19.81 1.16
CA CYS A 103 -8.25 19.31 1.91
C CYS A 103 -8.95 20.42 2.70
#